data_AF-A0A328TS80-F1
#
_entry.id   AF-A0A328TS80-F1
#
_cell.length_a   1.000
_cell.length_b   1.000
_cell.length_c   1.000
_cell.angle_alpha   90.00
_cell.angle_beta   90.00
_cell.angle_gamma   90.00
#
_symmetry.space_group_name_H-M   'P 1'
#
loop_
_entity.id
_entity.type
_entity.pdbx_description
1 polymer ?
#
loop_
_entity_poly.entity_id
_entity_poly.type
_entity_poly.pdbx_seq_one_letter_code
_entity_poly.pdbx_strand_id
1 'polypeptide(L)'
;MKMVKRGTALLLAASLAVLAGCSSSDSPKEAILDAMVKNEEAASMTYKGTLTINDFSLPQEAAGAADGANSAVTSMMFAFLKGTVINVHGAVQKSPQRAELTMDITLGSGDVKLNASIPFIITKDKAWIKVPQIPGLPLPETIAGKFVELDMKKLGQEQGVTDVASSPQIGQELIQALLDSLDEKTFFSEPDASDVKGLAADHKVDQLVRFSINESNVEEAWTAIMEKAAPQIIDILLKNDAYATALKLSKTDLEAAKKELADKQKDGKLQAAIDEMKKTVKINQLDVTGGITEDYLTYEGVDLSLESADAAQGMKLGIHFDLSFDDMNKDVKFEYELPKDSVPVEQLQEMLGLPSASEK
;
A
#
# COMPACT_ATOMS: atom_id res chain seq x y z
N MET A 1 60.12 13.95 16.90
CA MET A 1 59.28 12.76 16.56
C MET A 1 58.16 12.44 17.57
N LYS A 2 57.67 13.39 18.40
CA LYS A 2 56.58 13.16 19.38
C LYS A 2 55.28 13.94 19.12
N MET A 3 55.26 14.88 18.16
CA MET A 3 54.05 15.66 17.85
C MET A 3 53.20 15.09 16.70
N VAL A 4 53.79 14.29 15.79
CA VAL A 4 53.03 13.67 14.68
C VAL A 4 52.17 12.48 15.16
N LYS A 5 52.51 11.85 16.29
CA LYS A 5 51.74 10.71 16.84
C LYS A 5 50.48 11.09 17.62
N ARG A 6 50.29 12.37 17.96
CA ARG A 6 49.09 12.83 18.70
C ARG A 6 47.98 13.37 17.79
N GLY A 7 48.32 13.87 16.60
CA GLY A 7 47.33 14.32 15.61
C GLY A 7 46.57 13.16 14.95
N THR A 8 47.26 12.05 14.64
CA THR A 8 46.65 10.89 13.97
C THR A 8 45.72 10.10 14.89
N ALA A 9 45.98 10.07 16.21
CA ALA A 9 45.12 9.38 17.17
C ALA A 9 43.79 10.11 17.44
N LEU A 10 43.79 11.45 17.36
CA LEU A 10 42.57 12.27 17.51
C LEU A 10 41.70 12.25 16.25
N LEU A 11 42.30 12.16 15.06
CA LEU A 11 41.55 11.97 13.80
C LEU A 11 40.97 10.56 13.67
N LEU A 12 41.68 9.51 14.12
CA LEU A 12 41.11 8.15 14.19
C LEU A 12 40.01 8.00 15.25
N ALA A 13 40.13 8.71 16.39
CA ALA A 13 39.09 8.70 17.43
C ALA A 13 37.84 9.48 16.99
N ALA A 14 37.98 10.55 16.21
CA ALA A 14 36.86 11.28 15.62
C ALA A 14 36.14 10.44 14.54
N SER A 15 36.85 9.63 13.74
CA SER A 15 36.21 8.70 12.80
C SER A 15 35.52 7.51 13.48
N LEU A 16 35.95 7.12 14.69
CA LEU A 16 35.30 6.07 15.47
C LEU A 16 34.10 6.58 16.30
N ALA A 17 34.00 7.88 16.54
CA ALA A 17 32.85 8.49 17.22
C ALA A 17 31.64 8.73 16.28
N VAL A 18 31.86 8.73 14.95
CA VAL A 18 30.78 8.71 13.95
C VAL A 18 30.24 7.27 13.75
N LEU A 19 31.01 6.26 14.15
CA LEU A 19 30.62 4.84 14.08
C LEU A 19 29.90 4.32 15.34
N ALA A 20 29.58 5.20 16.29
CA ALA A 20 28.79 4.87 17.48
C ALA A 20 27.31 5.32 17.38
N GLY A 21 26.86 5.72 16.19
CA GLY A 21 25.45 5.80 15.82
C GLY A 21 25.09 4.57 14.97
N CYS A 22 24.86 3.44 15.63
CA CYS A 22 24.43 2.20 14.96
C CYS A 22 22.91 2.20 14.76
N SER A 23 22.47 2.24 13.50
CA SER A 23 21.34 1.45 12.99
C SER A 23 21.70 0.90 11.60
N SER A 24 22.38 -0.24 11.66
CA SER A 24 22.37 -1.43 10.77
C SER A 24 22.54 -1.40 9.25
N SER A 25 22.42 -0.32 8.49
CA SER A 25 22.78 -0.37 7.05
C SER A 25 23.29 0.98 6.52
N ASP A 26 24.39 0.95 5.77
CA ASP A 26 24.97 2.13 5.11
C ASP A 26 24.06 2.64 3.95
N SER A 27 23.01 1.89 3.59
CA SER A 27 22.08 2.16 2.49
C SER A 27 20.65 2.36 3.03
N PRO A 28 20.01 3.53 2.79
CA PRO A 28 18.60 3.75 3.14
C PRO A 28 17.65 2.72 2.52
N LYS A 29 17.99 2.22 1.32
CA LYS A 29 17.21 1.20 0.62
C LYS A 29 17.23 -0.12 1.38
N GLU A 30 18.42 -0.58 1.78
CA GLU A 30 18.58 -1.80 2.58
C GLU A 30 17.90 -1.64 3.95
N ALA A 31 18.01 -0.46 4.57
CA ALA A 31 17.37 -0.17 5.87
C ALA A 31 15.85 -0.43 5.84
N ILE A 32 15.15 0.10 4.82
CA ILE A 32 13.70 -0.13 4.67
C ILE A 32 13.38 -1.61 4.44
N LEU A 33 14.13 -2.29 3.58
CA LEU A 33 13.88 -3.69 3.25
C LEU A 33 14.07 -4.59 4.49
N ASP A 34 15.15 -4.37 5.23
CA ASP A 34 15.42 -5.09 6.47
C ASP A 34 14.34 -4.82 7.52
N ALA A 35 13.89 -3.56 7.65
CA ALA A 35 12.82 -3.19 8.56
C ALA A 35 11.46 -3.81 8.19
N MET A 36 11.15 -3.93 6.89
CA MET A 36 9.96 -4.65 6.41
C MET A 36 10.03 -6.14 6.77
N VAL A 37 11.17 -6.78 6.55
CA VAL A 37 11.40 -8.19 6.95
C VAL A 37 11.27 -8.32 8.48
N LYS A 38 11.78 -7.36 9.25
CA LYS A 38 11.68 -7.36 10.71
C LYS A 38 10.24 -7.26 11.20
N ASN A 39 9.40 -6.45 10.55
CA ASN A 39 7.97 -6.38 10.85
C ASN A 39 7.28 -7.74 10.68
N GLU A 40 7.70 -8.56 9.72
CA GLU A 40 7.19 -9.93 9.56
C GLU A 40 7.60 -10.87 10.68
N GLU A 41 8.55 -10.51 11.55
CA GLU A 41 8.91 -11.31 12.73
C GLU A 41 8.04 -10.94 13.94
N ALA A 42 7.45 -9.73 13.96
CA ALA A 42 6.72 -9.23 15.12
C ALA A 42 5.54 -10.14 15.51
N ALA A 43 5.45 -10.51 16.79
CA ALA A 43 4.39 -11.38 17.31
C ALA A 43 3.04 -10.67 17.40
N SER A 44 3.08 -9.35 17.62
CA SER A 44 1.93 -8.47 17.79
C SER A 44 2.34 -7.03 17.53
N MET A 45 1.35 -6.19 17.21
CA MET A 45 1.48 -4.74 17.10
C MET A 45 0.10 -4.08 17.13
N THR A 46 0.08 -2.81 17.48
CA THR A 46 -1.06 -1.91 17.23
C THR A 46 -0.72 -1.01 16.05
N TYR A 47 -1.74 -0.48 15.39
CA TYR A 47 -1.54 0.43 14.28
C TYR A 47 -2.62 1.51 14.26
N LYS A 48 -2.24 2.67 13.74
CA LYS A 48 -3.12 3.83 13.52
C LYS A 48 -2.70 4.54 12.26
N GLY A 49 -3.63 5.04 11.47
CA GLY A 49 -3.29 5.67 10.20
C GLY A 49 -4.41 6.48 9.62
N THR A 50 -4.10 7.20 8.56
CA THR A 50 -5.05 8.06 7.85
C THR A 50 -4.89 7.86 6.35
N LEU A 51 -5.99 7.68 5.64
CA LEU A 51 -6.07 7.77 4.19
C LEU A 51 -6.88 9.02 3.83
N THR A 52 -6.30 9.91 3.04
CA THR A 52 -6.94 11.13 2.54
C THR A 52 -6.92 11.15 1.02
N ILE A 53 -8.10 11.31 0.42
CA ILE A 53 -8.23 11.55 -1.02
C ILE A 53 -8.25 13.07 -1.24
N ASN A 54 -7.06 13.63 -1.46
CA ASN A 54 -6.83 15.08 -1.62
C ASN A 54 -7.44 15.62 -2.92
N ASP A 55 -7.28 14.86 -4.01
CA ASP A 55 -7.85 15.22 -5.30
C ASP A 55 -8.38 13.98 -6.03
N PHE A 56 -9.52 14.13 -6.69
CA PHE A 56 -10.13 13.07 -7.47
C PHE A 56 -11.00 13.68 -8.54
N SER A 57 -10.73 13.33 -9.80
CA SER A 57 -11.60 13.63 -10.93
C SER A 57 -11.53 12.51 -11.97
N LEU A 58 -12.66 12.25 -12.60
CA LEU A 58 -12.78 11.29 -13.71
C LEU A 58 -13.24 12.01 -14.98
N PRO A 59 -12.93 11.47 -16.18
CA PRO A 59 -13.48 11.96 -17.44
C PRO A 59 -15.02 11.99 -17.39
N GLN A 60 -15.63 13.00 -18.02
CA GLN A 60 -17.09 13.11 -18.09
C GLN A 60 -17.76 11.89 -18.75
N GLU A 61 -17.07 11.24 -19.69
CA GLU A 61 -17.53 10.01 -20.35
C GLU A 61 -17.57 8.82 -19.37
N ALA A 62 -16.60 8.73 -18.44
CA ALA A 62 -16.58 7.70 -17.40
C ALA A 62 -17.58 8.00 -16.27
N ALA A 63 -17.82 9.28 -15.96
CA ALA A 63 -18.87 9.71 -15.03
C ALA A 63 -20.29 9.54 -15.63
N GLY A 64 -20.41 9.60 -16.96
CA GLY A 64 -21.64 9.47 -17.72
C GLY A 64 -21.95 8.07 -18.27
N ALA A 65 -21.02 7.10 -18.18
CA ALA A 65 -21.17 5.75 -18.75
C ALA A 65 -22.23 4.85 -18.08
N ALA A 66 -22.98 5.37 -17.09
CA ALA A 66 -24.14 4.69 -16.53
C ALA A 66 -25.41 5.20 -17.21
N ASP A 67 -25.78 4.66 -18.36
CA ASP A 67 -27.08 4.94 -18.97
C ASP A 67 -28.22 4.61 -17.98
N GLY A 68 -29.00 5.63 -17.61
CA GLY A 68 -30.16 5.52 -16.71
C GLY A 68 -30.03 6.23 -15.35
N ALA A 69 -31.03 6.01 -14.48
CA ALA A 69 -31.16 6.63 -13.14
C ALA A 69 -29.95 6.39 -12.19
N ASN A 70 -29.02 5.52 -12.57
CA ASN A 70 -27.81 5.20 -11.83
C ASN A 70 -26.64 6.18 -12.11
N SER A 71 -26.65 6.98 -13.18
CA SER A 71 -25.59 7.98 -13.46
C SER A 71 -25.51 9.09 -12.42
N ALA A 72 -26.65 9.58 -11.94
CA ALA A 72 -26.71 10.60 -10.91
C ALA A 72 -26.18 10.10 -9.56
N VAL A 73 -26.50 8.84 -9.21
CA VAL A 73 -26.00 8.18 -8.00
C VAL A 73 -24.49 7.94 -8.08
N THR A 74 -24.00 7.42 -9.21
CA THR A 74 -22.56 7.21 -9.45
C THR A 74 -21.78 8.52 -9.43
N SER A 75 -22.29 9.57 -10.10
CA SER A 75 -21.66 10.91 -10.08
C SER A 75 -21.63 11.51 -8.68
N MET A 76 -22.71 11.32 -7.91
CA MET A 76 -22.80 11.75 -6.52
C MET A 76 -21.82 10.97 -5.63
N MET A 77 -21.68 9.65 -5.80
CA MET A 77 -20.70 8.83 -5.09
C MET A 77 -19.27 9.30 -5.35
N PHE A 78 -18.91 9.57 -6.61
CA PHE A 78 -17.59 10.11 -6.95
C PHE A 78 -17.35 11.50 -6.37
N ALA A 79 -18.36 12.37 -6.35
CA ALA A 79 -18.28 13.67 -5.69
C ALA A 79 -18.04 13.56 -4.17
N PHE A 80 -18.54 12.50 -3.53
CA PHE A 80 -18.31 12.25 -2.10
C PHE A 80 -16.90 11.72 -1.79
N LEU A 81 -16.21 11.09 -2.75
CA LEU A 81 -14.84 10.59 -2.55
C LEU A 81 -13.82 11.71 -2.42
N LYS A 82 -14.01 12.84 -3.12
CA LYS A 82 -13.09 13.98 -3.01
C LYS A 82 -13.16 14.58 -1.59
N GLY A 83 -12.00 14.70 -0.95
CA GLY A 83 -11.89 15.17 0.44
C GLY A 83 -12.31 14.12 1.48
N THR A 84 -12.49 12.86 1.06
CA THR A 84 -12.71 11.76 2.01
C THR A 84 -11.47 11.58 2.88
N VAL A 85 -11.72 11.46 4.18
CA VAL A 85 -10.74 11.09 5.19
C VAL A 85 -11.20 9.79 5.83
N ILE A 86 -10.35 8.78 5.78
CA ILE A 86 -10.56 7.49 6.43
C ILE A 86 -9.46 7.34 7.47
N ASN A 87 -9.83 7.36 8.74
CA ASN A 87 -8.90 7.01 9.81
C ASN A 87 -9.00 5.51 10.04
N VAL A 88 -7.86 4.86 10.22
CA VAL A 88 -7.78 3.44 10.53
C VAL A 88 -7.07 3.26 11.85
N HIS A 89 -7.53 2.32 12.65
CA HIS A 89 -6.80 1.87 13.83
C HIS A 89 -7.11 0.42 14.14
N GLY A 90 -6.23 -0.23 14.89
CA GLY A 90 -6.46 -1.59 15.31
C GLY A 90 -5.24 -2.26 15.90
N ALA A 91 -5.31 -3.59 15.94
CA ALA A 91 -4.27 -4.44 16.49
C ALA A 91 -4.18 -5.74 15.71
N VAL A 92 -3.00 -6.33 15.70
CA VAL A 92 -2.77 -7.67 15.14
C VAL A 92 -1.90 -8.48 16.10
N GLN A 93 -2.17 -9.78 16.16
CA GLN A 93 -1.41 -10.77 16.91
C GLN A 93 -1.37 -12.08 16.12
N LYS A 94 -0.20 -12.72 16.08
CA LYS A 94 -0.01 -13.98 15.34
C LYS A 94 -0.53 -15.21 16.08
N SER A 95 -0.48 -15.21 17.42
CA SER A 95 -0.87 -16.37 18.24
C SER A 95 -1.65 -15.97 19.49
N PRO A 96 -2.95 -16.33 19.62
CA PRO A 96 -3.81 -16.80 18.53
C PRO A 96 -3.89 -15.76 17.40
N GLN A 97 -4.02 -16.23 16.16
CA GLN A 97 -4.09 -15.36 14.98
C GLN A 97 -5.38 -14.52 15.03
N ARG A 98 -5.21 -13.22 15.26
CA ARG A 98 -6.30 -12.25 15.30
C ARG A 98 -5.81 -10.90 14.83
N ALA A 99 -6.60 -10.25 14.00
CA ALA A 99 -6.45 -8.87 13.62
C ALA A 99 -7.79 -8.15 13.81
N GLU A 100 -7.73 -6.89 14.21
CA GLU A 100 -8.86 -5.97 14.22
C GLU A 100 -8.47 -4.71 13.48
N LEU A 101 -9.40 -4.20 12.68
CA LEU A 101 -9.30 -2.95 11.93
C LEU A 101 -10.61 -2.20 12.13
N THR A 102 -10.56 -0.98 12.62
CA THR A 102 -11.69 -0.05 12.61
C THR A 102 -11.42 1.02 11.58
N MET A 103 -12.35 1.22 10.65
CA MET A 103 -12.31 2.30 9.66
C MET A 103 -13.32 3.38 10.02
N ASP A 104 -12.84 4.57 10.37
CA ASP A 104 -13.66 5.76 10.62
C ASP A 104 -13.64 6.66 9.38
N ILE A 105 -14.74 6.57 8.63
CA ILE A 105 -14.91 7.23 7.33
C ILE A 105 -15.68 8.52 7.53
N THR A 106 -15.10 9.63 7.07
CA THR A 106 -15.79 10.91 6.89
C THR A 106 -15.96 11.16 5.39
N LEU A 107 -17.21 11.05 4.91
CA LEU A 107 -17.57 11.30 3.51
C LEU A 107 -18.12 12.71 3.31
N GLY A 108 -17.76 13.33 2.19
CA GLY A 108 -18.21 14.66 1.79
C GLY A 108 -17.37 15.82 2.33
N SER A 109 -17.66 17.02 1.82
CA SER A 109 -16.99 18.28 2.20
C SER A 109 -18.02 19.38 2.48
N GLY A 110 -17.63 20.41 3.24
CA GLY A 110 -18.52 21.51 3.62
C GLY A 110 -19.55 21.14 4.71
N ASP A 111 -20.81 21.55 4.52
CA ASP A 111 -21.88 21.47 5.53
C ASP A 111 -22.57 20.09 5.63
N VAL A 112 -22.34 19.19 4.67
CA VAL A 112 -22.90 17.84 4.66
C VAL A 112 -21.76 16.83 4.80
N LYS A 113 -21.59 16.32 6.02
CA LYS A 113 -20.64 15.25 6.34
C LYS A 113 -21.39 14.03 6.83
N LEU A 114 -21.07 12.88 6.25
CA LEU A 114 -21.54 11.59 6.73
C LEU A 114 -20.38 10.87 7.40
N ASN A 115 -20.57 10.50 8.66
CA ASN A 115 -19.59 9.72 9.41
C ASN A 115 -20.09 8.28 9.53
N ALA A 116 -19.21 7.32 9.25
CA ALA A 116 -19.46 5.90 9.47
C ALA A 116 -18.22 5.27 10.10
N SER A 117 -18.43 4.39 11.08
CA SER A 117 -17.36 3.59 11.67
C SER A 117 -17.65 2.13 11.35
N ILE A 118 -16.68 1.45 10.74
CA ILE A 118 -16.82 0.08 10.26
C ILE A 118 -15.73 -0.79 10.91
N PRO A 119 -16.10 -1.51 11.98
CA PRO A 119 -15.24 -2.54 12.58
C PRO A 119 -15.12 -3.81 11.73
N PHE A 120 -13.89 -4.31 11.64
CA PHE A 120 -13.49 -5.56 11.02
C PHE A 120 -12.71 -6.39 12.04
N ILE A 121 -13.05 -7.67 12.14
CA ILE A 121 -12.33 -8.64 12.98
C ILE A 121 -11.94 -9.79 12.06
N ILE A 122 -10.68 -10.18 12.08
CA ILE A 122 -10.16 -11.27 11.26
C ILE A 122 -9.47 -12.27 12.18
N THR A 123 -9.76 -13.53 11.98
CA THR A 123 -9.08 -14.67 12.62
C THR A 123 -8.60 -15.62 11.53
N LYS A 124 -7.94 -16.71 11.93
CA LYS A 124 -7.52 -17.75 10.99
C LYS A 124 -8.67 -18.32 10.14
N ASP A 125 -9.84 -18.52 10.74
CA ASP A 125 -10.94 -19.24 10.09
C ASP A 125 -12.05 -18.32 9.58
N LYS A 126 -12.22 -17.14 10.21
CA LYS A 126 -13.38 -16.26 9.98
C LYS A 126 -12.97 -14.80 9.95
N ALA A 127 -13.68 -14.03 9.15
CA ALA A 127 -13.71 -12.58 9.25
C ALA A 127 -15.13 -12.10 9.57
N TRP A 128 -15.23 -10.97 10.28
CA TRP A 128 -16.49 -10.32 10.59
C TRP A 128 -16.41 -8.85 10.25
N ILE A 129 -17.44 -8.34 9.61
CA ILE A 129 -17.56 -6.92 9.21
C ILE A 129 -18.85 -6.39 9.80
N LYS A 130 -18.78 -5.31 10.58
CA LYS A 130 -20.00 -4.69 11.12
C LYS A 130 -20.63 -3.79 10.09
N VAL A 131 -21.89 -4.04 9.74
CA VAL A 131 -22.65 -3.16 8.85
C VAL A 131 -23.02 -1.89 9.62
N PRO A 132 -22.55 -0.69 9.21
CA PRO A 132 -22.88 0.54 9.92
C PRO A 132 -24.36 0.89 9.75
N GLN A 133 -24.92 1.60 10.73
CA GLN A 133 -26.23 2.25 10.57
C GLN A 133 -26.00 3.60 9.89
N ILE A 134 -26.38 3.73 8.62
CA ILE A 134 -26.20 4.95 7.84
C ILE A 134 -27.54 5.72 7.79
N PRO A 135 -27.62 6.93 8.36
CA PRO A 135 -28.83 7.76 8.28
C PRO A 135 -29.26 8.00 6.83
N GLY A 136 -30.55 7.79 6.53
CA GLY A 136 -31.11 8.01 5.20
C GLY A 136 -30.93 6.86 4.20
N LEU A 137 -30.15 5.81 4.55
CA LEU A 137 -30.06 4.59 3.75
C LEU A 137 -30.97 3.52 4.38
N PRO A 138 -32.03 3.06 3.68
CA PRO A 138 -32.95 2.05 4.21
C PRO A 138 -32.29 0.66 4.17
N LEU A 139 -31.40 0.39 5.12
CA LEU A 139 -30.86 -0.95 5.33
C LEU A 139 -31.85 -1.79 6.15
N PRO A 140 -32.08 -3.07 5.80
CA PRO A 140 -32.90 -3.96 6.62
C PRO A 140 -32.40 -3.99 8.07
N GLU A 141 -33.33 -3.88 9.03
CA GLU A 141 -33.01 -3.99 10.47
C GLU A 141 -32.37 -5.34 10.83
N THR A 142 -32.55 -6.35 9.97
CA THR A 142 -31.94 -7.67 10.11
C THR A 142 -30.42 -7.64 9.97
N ILE A 143 -29.84 -6.65 9.28
CA ILE A 143 -28.39 -6.53 9.01
C ILE A 143 -27.77 -5.25 9.61
N ALA A 144 -28.53 -4.16 9.71
CA ALA A 144 -27.99 -2.87 10.14
C ALA A 144 -27.49 -2.93 11.59
N GLY A 145 -26.20 -2.60 11.81
CA GLY A 145 -25.54 -2.66 13.11
C GLY A 145 -25.03 -4.05 13.52
N LYS A 146 -25.26 -5.10 12.71
CA LYS A 146 -24.80 -6.47 13.00
C LYS A 146 -23.49 -6.77 12.28
N PHE A 147 -22.78 -7.77 12.80
CA PHE A 147 -21.64 -8.35 12.13
C PHE A 147 -22.09 -9.34 11.07
N VAL A 148 -21.52 -9.19 9.87
CA VAL A 148 -21.60 -10.16 8.78
C VAL A 148 -20.37 -11.04 8.85
N GLU A 149 -20.56 -12.35 8.84
CA GLU A 149 -19.50 -13.34 8.92
C GLU A 149 -19.10 -13.85 7.53
N LEU A 150 -17.80 -13.93 7.31
CA LEU A 150 -17.17 -14.53 6.14
C LEU A 150 -16.31 -15.71 6.56
N ASP A 151 -16.45 -16.83 5.86
CA ASP A 151 -15.55 -17.98 6.00
C ASP A 151 -14.29 -17.74 5.15
N MET A 152 -13.14 -17.64 5.81
CA MET A 152 -11.88 -17.32 5.14
C MET A 152 -11.37 -18.44 4.25
N LYS A 153 -11.70 -19.70 4.56
CA LYS A 153 -11.31 -20.86 3.73
C LYS A 153 -12.14 -20.89 2.45
N LYS A 154 -13.44 -20.65 2.55
CA LYS A 154 -14.32 -20.54 1.39
C LYS A 154 -13.89 -19.38 0.51
N LEU A 155 -13.60 -18.21 1.09
CA LEU A 155 -13.11 -17.05 0.35
C LEU A 155 -11.79 -17.36 -0.39
N GLY A 156 -10.85 -18.03 0.26
CA GLY A 156 -9.59 -18.45 -0.36
C GLY A 156 -9.81 -19.39 -1.55
N GLN A 157 -10.70 -20.37 -1.41
CA GLN A 157 -11.08 -21.30 -2.49
C GLN A 157 -11.73 -20.57 -3.67
N GLU A 158 -12.67 -19.67 -3.40
CA GLU A 158 -13.39 -18.91 -4.44
C GLU A 158 -12.47 -17.93 -5.18
N GLN A 159 -11.55 -17.27 -4.47
CA GLN A 159 -10.60 -16.35 -5.09
C GLN A 159 -9.43 -17.05 -5.79
N GLY A 160 -9.31 -18.37 -5.62
CA GLY A 160 -8.18 -19.16 -6.08
C GLY A 160 -6.88 -18.75 -5.41
N VAL A 161 -6.94 -18.22 -4.18
CA VAL A 161 -5.75 -17.85 -3.40
C VAL A 161 -5.06 -19.14 -2.99
N THR A 162 -3.88 -19.38 -3.56
CA THR A 162 -3.01 -20.48 -3.16
C THR A 162 -2.19 -20.08 -1.94
N ASP A 163 -1.69 -21.04 -1.17
CA ASP A 163 -0.78 -20.76 -0.03
C ASP A 163 0.44 -19.93 -0.45
N VAL A 164 0.84 -20.05 -1.73
CA VAL A 164 1.94 -19.30 -2.35
C VAL A 164 1.57 -17.83 -2.60
N ALA A 165 0.31 -17.53 -2.94
CA ALA A 165 -0.17 -16.16 -3.11
C ALA A 165 -0.16 -15.37 -1.78
N SER A 166 -0.28 -16.07 -0.66
CA SER A 166 -0.18 -15.50 0.69
C SER A 166 1.25 -15.48 1.26
N SER A 167 2.25 -15.92 0.48
CA SER A 167 3.65 -16.02 0.92
C SER A 167 4.29 -14.63 0.91
N PRO A 168 4.77 -14.08 2.04
CA PRO A 168 5.41 -12.75 2.03
C PRO A 168 6.64 -12.66 1.12
N GLN A 169 7.30 -13.80 0.89
CA GLN A 169 8.47 -13.94 0.02
C GLN A 169 8.22 -13.46 -1.43
N ILE A 170 7.02 -13.69 -1.98
CA ILE A 170 6.74 -13.22 -3.36
C ILE A 170 6.78 -11.69 -3.43
N GLY A 171 6.21 -11.01 -2.43
CA GLY A 171 6.22 -9.55 -2.36
C GLY A 171 7.63 -9.01 -2.19
N GLN A 172 8.40 -9.61 -1.27
CA GLN A 172 9.79 -9.22 -1.00
C GLN A 172 10.69 -9.35 -2.23
N GLU A 173 10.66 -10.49 -2.93
CA GLU A 173 11.51 -10.70 -4.12
C GLU A 173 11.17 -9.71 -5.24
N LEU A 174 9.88 -9.41 -5.43
CA LEU A 174 9.41 -8.48 -6.47
C LEU A 174 9.75 -7.02 -6.12
N ILE A 175 9.56 -6.62 -4.86
CA ILE A 175 9.94 -5.28 -4.39
C ILE A 175 11.46 -5.12 -4.46
N GLN A 176 12.23 -6.13 -4.01
CA GLN A 176 13.68 -6.11 -4.12
C GLN A 176 14.15 -5.89 -5.56
N ALA A 177 13.62 -6.65 -6.52
CA ALA A 177 13.96 -6.50 -7.93
C ALA A 177 13.65 -5.09 -8.48
N LEU A 178 12.54 -4.49 -8.02
CA LEU A 178 12.20 -3.11 -8.34
C LEU A 178 13.20 -2.11 -7.73
N LEU A 179 13.50 -2.22 -6.44
CA LEU A 179 14.37 -1.27 -5.75
C LEU A 179 15.84 -1.41 -6.18
N ASP A 180 16.32 -2.62 -6.47
CA ASP A 180 17.67 -2.88 -6.99
C ASP A 180 17.92 -2.23 -8.35
N SER A 181 16.86 -2.07 -9.12
CA SER A 181 16.91 -1.44 -10.44
C SER A 181 17.05 0.09 -10.38
N LEU A 182 16.70 0.68 -9.23
CA LEU A 182 16.64 2.12 -9.03
C LEU A 182 17.92 2.63 -8.33
N ASP A 183 18.50 3.70 -8.87
CA ASP A 183 19.68 4.33 -8.31
C ASP A 183 19.38 4.97 -6.95
N GLU A 184 20.13 4.57 -5.93
CA GLU A 184 19.86 4.99 -4.56
C GLU A 184 19.98 6.51 -4.38
N LYS A 185 20.99 7.14 -4.98
CA LYS A 185 21.24 8.58 -4.83
C LYS A 185 20.19 9.44 -5.53
N THR A 186 19.53 8.88 -6.54
CA THR A 186 18.53 9.57 -7.34
C THR A 186 17.14 9.46 -6.73
N PHE A 187 16.80 8.29 -6.18
CA PHE A 187 15.43 7.99 -5.75
C PHE A 187 15.25 7.88 -4.24
N PHE A 188 16.31 7.79 -3.44
CA PHE A 188 16.23 7.65 -2.00
C PHE A 188 16.86 8.85 -1.28
N SER A 189 16.26 9.22 -0.17
CA SER A 189 16.68 10.32 0.70
C SER A 189 16.34 10.03 2.15
N GLU A 190 16.97 10.75 3.06
CA GLU A 190 16.62 10.74 4.49
C GLU A 190 16.02 12.11 4.85
N PRO A 191 14.69 12.27 4.80
CA PRO A 191 14.07 13.56 5.09
C PRO A 191 14.10 13.88 6.60
N ASP A 192 14.07 15.17 6.93
CA ASP A 192 13.83 15.60 8.30
C ASP A 192 12.41 15.21 8.75
N ALA A 193 12.25 14.87 10.03
CA ALA A 193 10.94 14.48 10.58
C ALA A 193 9.85 15.55 10.41
N SER A 194 10.23 16.84 10.40
CA SER A 194 9.29 17.95 10.15
C SER A 194 8.74 17.99 8.73
N ASP A 195 9.42 17.33 7.79
CA ASP A 195 9.07 17.30 6.36
C ASP A 195 8.30 16.02 6.00
N VAL A 196 8.02 15.17 6.99
CA VAL A 196 7.22 13.95 6.82
C VAL A 196 5.78 14.24 7.25
N LYS A 197 4.89 14.27 6.27
CA LYS A 197 3.46 14.50 6.46
C LYS A 197 2.81 13.31 7.18
N GLY A 198 1.97 13.57 8.16
CA GLY A 198 1.27 12.50 8.92
C GLY A 198 2.12 11.84 10.00
N LEU A 199 3.43 12.11 10.07
CA LEU A 199 4.27 11.67 11.19
C LEU A 199 3.90 12.46 12.45
N ALA A 200 3.42 11.77 13.48
CA ALA A 200 3.05 12.40 14.74
C ALA A 200 4.30 12.92 15.48
N ALA A 201 4.21 14.11 16.08
CA ALA A 201 5.36 14.77 16.72
C ALA A 201 5.95 14.00 17.92
N ASP A 202 5.15 13.11 18.53
CA ASP A 202 5.55 12.22 19.61
C ASP A 202 6.01 10.84 19.14
N HIS A 203 5.86 10.52 17.85
CA HIS A 203 6.34 9.28 17.25
C HIS A 203 7.85 9.37 17.00
N LYS A 204 8.64 8.63 17.79
CA LYS A 204 10.10 8.63 17.69
C LYS A 204 10.57 7.65 16.64
N VAL A 205 11.31 8.17 15.67
CA VAL A 205 11.96 7.41 14.60
C VAL A 205 13.47 7.59 14.71
N ASP A 206 14.21 6.50 14.61
CA ASP A 206 15.68 6.50 14.61
C ASP A 206 16.22 6.87 13.24
N GLN A 207 15.52 6.45 12.18
CA GLN A 207 15.83 6.75 10.79
C GLN A 207 14.55 6.99 9.99
N LEU A 208 14.60 7.95 9.07
CA LEU A 208 13.57 8.18 8.06
C LEU A 208 14.18 7.94 6.69
N VAL A 209 13.49 7.16 5.87
CA VAL A 209 13.90 6.91 4.49
C VAL A 209 12.72 7.21 3.58
N ARG A 210 12.95 8.02 2.55
CA ARG A 210 11.96 8.35 1.53
C ARG A 210 12.44 7.92 0.16
N PHE A 211 11.68 7.04 -0.47
CA PHE A 211 11.68 6.81 -1.90
C PHE A 211 10.83 7.88 -2.60
N SER A 212 11.33 8.53 -3.64
CA SER A 212 10.62 9.60 -4.35
C SER A 212 10.75 9.51 -5.87
N ILE A 213 9.61 9.51 -6.55
CA ILE A 213 9.50 9.78 -7.99
C ILE A 213 8.69 11.07 -8.17
N ASN A 214 9.20 12.01 -8.95
CA ASN A 214 8.55 13.27 -9.27
C ASN A 214 8.90 13.71 -10.69
N GLU A 215 8.39 14.88 -11.11
CA GLU A 215 8.60 15.39 -12.48
C GLU A 215 10.08 15.48 -12.90
N SER A 216 11.02 15.62 -11.97
CA SER A 216 12.44 15.75 -12.28
C SER A 216 13.15 14.42 -12.58
N ASN A 217 12.68 13.31 -12.02
CA ASN A 217 13.35 12.00 -12.12
C ASN A 217 12.46 10.87 -12.67
N VAL A 218 11.19 11.16 -13.02
CA VAL A 218 10.23 10.17 -13.54
C VAL A 218 10.71 9.50 -14.83
N GLU A 219 11.46 10.20 -15.67
CA GLU A 219 12.00 9.62 -16.91
C GLU A 219 13.10 8.59 -16.62
N GLU A 220 13.97 8.88 -15.66
CA GLU A 220 15.00 7.96 -15.19
C GLU A 220 14.35 6.75 -14.49
N ALA A 221 13.26 6.96 -13.75
CA ALA A 221 12.49 5.88 -13.13
C ALA A 221 11.89 4.94 -14.18
N TRP A 222 11.20 5.48 -15.19
CA TRP A 222 10.63 4.67 -16.27
C TRP A 222 11.71 3.90 -17.04
N THR A 223 12.84 4.54 -17.29
CA THR A 223 13.98 3.92 -17.95
C THR A 223 14.52 2.76 -17.11
N ALA A 224 14.81 2.98 -15.83
CA ALA A 224 15.29 1.96 -14.93
C ALA A 224 14.32 0.77 -14.78
N ILE A 225 13.02 1.06 -14.68
CA ILE A 225 11.97 0.03 -14.61
C ILE A 225 11.98 -0.82 -15.86
N MET A 226 11.95 -0.20 -17.05
CA MET A 226 11.85 -0.95 -18.29
C MET A 226 13.16 -1.63 -18.71
N GLU A 227 14.31 -1.07 -18.35
CA GLU A 227 15.62 -1.64 -18.68
C GLU A 227 16.02 -2.77 -17.74
N LYS A 228 15.69 -2.66 -16.45
CA LYS A 228 16.23 -3.54 -15.40
C LYS A 228 15.14 -4.25 -14.62
N ALA A 229 14.17 -3.51 -14.06
CA ALA A 229 13.20 -4.09 -13.12
C ALA A 229 12.25 -5.06 -13.82
N ALA A 230 11.61 -4.63 -14.91
CA ALA A 230 10.64 -5.43 -15.63
C ALA A 230 11.23 -6.75 -16.16
N PRO A 231 12.43 -6.78 -16.80
CA PRO A 231 13.07 -8.05 -17.17
C PRO A 231 13.35 -8.95 -15.95
N GLN A 232 13.84 -8.39 -14.84
CA GLN A 232 14.15 -9.15 -13.62
C GLN A 232 12.89 -9.72 -12.96
N ILE A 233 11.83 -8.92 -12.84
CA ILE A 233 10.52 -9.33 -12.33
C ILE A 233 9.95 -10.46 -13.19
N ILE A 234 9.94 -10.29 -14.52
CA ILE A 234 9.48 -11.35 -15.42
C ILE A 234 10.31 -12.62 -15.24
N ASP A 235 11.62 -12.50 -15.04
CA ASP A 235 12.49 -13.65 -14.78
C ASP A 235 12.19 -14.36 -13.45
N ILE A 236 11.89 -13.63 -12.38
CA ILE A 236 11.46 -14.20 -11.10
C ILE A 236 10.17 -15.00 -11.31
N LEU A 237 9.20 -14.42 -12.00
CA LEU A 237 7.90 -15.04 -12.27
C LEU A 237 8.01 -16.26 -13.19
N LEU A 238 8.87 -16.23 -14.21
CA LEU A 238 9.10 -17.37 -15.11
C LEU A 238 9.88 -18.52 -14.47
N LYS A 239 10.72 -18.23 -13.47
CA LYS A 239 11.46 -19.25 -12.71
C LYS A 239 10.59 -19.93 -11.66
N ASN A 240 9.51 -19.27 -11.23
CA ASN A 240 8.64 -19.76 -10.18
C ASN A 240 7.19 -19.83 -10.66
N ASP A 241 6.82 -20.97 -11.27
CA ASP A 241 5.47 -21.19 -11.80
C ASP A 241 4.36 -20.96 -10.75
N ALA A 242 4.66 -21.18 -9.47
CA ALA A 242 3.73 -20.93 -8.38
C ALA A 242 3.46 -19.43 -8.16
N TYR A 243 4.46 -18.57 -8.38
CA TYR A 243 4.30 -17.10 -8.33
C TYR A 243 3.46 -16.60 -9.51
N ALA A 244 3.77 -17.05 -10.73
CA ALA A 244 2.98 -16.70 -11.90
C ALA A 244 1.51 -17.14 -11.74
N THR A 245 1.29 -18.35 -11.22
CA THR A 245 -0.06 -18.87 -10.94
C THR A 245 -0.77 -18.04 -9.88
N ALA A 246 -0.08 -17.69 -8.78
CA ALA A 246 -0.62 -16.85 -7.72
C ALA A 246 -1.07 -15.46 -8.22
N LEU A 247 -0.29 -14.86 -9.13
CA LEU A 247 -0.59 -13.58 -9.75
C LEU A 247 -1.52 -13.70 -10.97
N LYS A 248 -1.99 -14.92 -11.30
CA LYS A 248 -2.86 -15.22 -12.45
C LYS A 248 -2.24 -14.80 -13.79
N LEU A 249 -0.93 -14.92 -13.90
CA LEU A 249 -0.15 -14.62 -15.09
C LEU A 249 0.17 -15.91 -15.83
N SER A 250 -0.03 -15.91 -17.15
CA SER A 250 0.34 -17.07 -17.97
C SER A 250 1.82 -17.01 -18.34
N LYS A 251 2.46 -18.17 -18.40
CA LYS A 251 3.85 -18.29 -18.84
C LYS A 251 4.06 -17.76 -20.26
N THR A 252 3.11 -18.03 -21.15
CA THR A 252 3.13 -17.53 -22.54
C THR A 252 3.14 -16.01 -22.59
N ASP A 253 2.32 -15.35 -21.78
CA ASP A 253 2.26 -13.88 -21.75
C ASP A 253 3.55 -13.28 -21.16
N LEU A 254 4.09 -13.90 -20.12
CA LEU A 254 5.37 -13.49 -19.53
C LEU A 254 6.54 -13.64 -20.52
N GLU A 255 6.62 -14.76 -21.24
CA GLU A 255 7.64 -14.98 -22.28
C GLU A 255 7.48 -13.99 -23.44
N ALA A 256 6.25 -13.73 -23.87
CA ALA A 256 5.94 -12.76 -24.91
C ALA A 256 6.33 -11.33 -24.49
N ALA A 257 5.96 -10.91 -23.28
CA ALA A 257 6.29 -9.61 -22.72
C ALA A 257 7.82 -9.44 -22.58
N LYS A 258 8.51 -10.47 -22.08
CA LYS A 258 9.99 -10.46 -21.98
C LYS A 258 10.63 -10.27 -23.35
N LYS A 259 10.14 -11.00 -24.36
CA LYS A 259 10.65 -10.91 -25.72
C LYS A 259 10.39 -9.55 -26.33
N GLU A 260 9.17 -9.03 -26.21
CA GLU A 260 8.83 -7.70 -26.72
C GLU A 260 9.72 -6.62 -26.10
N LEU A 261 9.93 -6.69 -24.78
CA LEU A 261 10.79 -5.76 -24.08
C LEU A 261 12.24 -5.86 -24.56
N ALA A 262 12.78 -7.07 -24.70
CA ALA A 262 14.13 -7.30 -25.22
C ALA A 262 14.28 -6.82 -26.68
N ASP A 263 13.26 -6.99 -27.51
CA ASP A 263 13.27 -6.54 -28.91
C ASP A 263 13.20 -5.01 -28.99
N LYS A 264 12.37 -4.35 -28.15
CA LYS A 264 12.34 -2.87 -28.02
C LYS A 264 13.68 -2.30 -27.56
N GLN A 265 14.37 -2.98 -26.64
CA GLN A 265 15.72 -2.61 -26.20
C GLN A 265 16.74 -2.72 -27.33
N LYS A 266 16.78 -3.85 -28.04
CA LYS A 266 17.72 -4.07 -29.17
C LYS A 266 17.51 -3.09 -30.32
N ASP A 267 16.25 -2.77 -30.62
CA ASP A 267 15.89 -1.87 -31.70
C ASP A 267 16.08 -0.38 -31.34
N GLY A 268 16.50 -0.06 -30.11
CA GLY A 268 16.60 1.32 -29.63
C GLY A 268 15.24 2.04 -29.55
N LYS A 269 14.13 1.29 -29.46
CA LYS A 269 12.75 1.80 -29.42
C LYS A 269 12.22 1.99 -28.00
N LEU A 270 13.04 1.75 -26.99
CA LEU A 270 12.60 1.82 -25.61
C LEU A 270 12.14 3.22 -25.22
N GLN A 271 12.92 4.25 -25.61
CA GLN A 271 12.56 5.64 -25.34
C GLN A 271 11.21 6.00 -25.96
N ALA A 272 10.93 5.56 -27.19
CA ALA A 272 9.65 5.82 -27.83
C ALA A 272 8.47 5.19 -27.08
N ALA A 273 8.66 4.01 -26.48
CA ALA A 273 7.65 3.37 -25.64
C ALA A 273 7.45 4.14 -24.32
N ILE A 274 8.52 4.66 -23.71
CA ILE A 274 8.44 5.52 -22.52
C ILE A 274 7.69 6.82 -22.86
N ASP A 275 8.02 7.46 -23.98
CA ASP A 275 7.35 8.68 -24.46
C ASP A 275 5.87 8.46 -24.75
N GLU A 276 5.48 7.26 -25.20
CA GLU A 276 4.09 6.88 -25.40
C GLU A 276 3.34 6.72 -24.06
N MET A 277 3.95 6.07 -23.06
CA MET A 277 3.34 5.95 -21.73
C MET A 277 3.13 7.31 -21.07
N LYS A 278 4.11 8.22 -21.18
CA LYS A 278 4.06 9.59 -20.64
C LYS A 278 2.93 10.44 -21.24
N LYS A 279 2.42 10.09 -22.44
CA LYS A 279 1.27 10.77 -23.04
C LYS A 279 -0.08 10.35 -22.44
N THR A 280 -0.10 9.29 -21.65
CA THR A 280 -1.33 8.78 -21.03
C THR A 280 -1.41 9.21 -19.58
N VAL A 281 -0.32 9.07 -18.81
CA VAL A 281 -0.28 9.37 -17.39
C VAL A 281 0.91 10.26 -17.07
N LYS A 282 0.64 11.33 -16.33
CA LYS A 282 1.64 12.19 -15.72
C LYS A 282 1.74 11.86 -14.23
N ILE A 283 2.93 11.45 -13.81
CA ILE A 283 3.27 11.27 -12.39
C ILE A 283 3.84 12.61 -11.91
N ASN A 284 3.09 13.32 -11.07
CA ASN A 284 3.57 14.57 -10.47
C ASN A 284 4.44 14.26 -9.24
N GLN A 285 3.99 13.30 -8.43
CA GLN A 285 4.66 12.88 -7.20
C GLN A 285 4.25 11.46 -6.82
N LEU A 286 5.22 10.67 -6.37
CA LEU A 286 5.06 9.42 -5.67
C LEU A 286 6.17 9.40 -4.62
N ASP A 287 5.81 9.68 -3.38
CA ASP A 287 6.70 9.51 -2.23
C ASP A 287 6.23 8.32 -1.42
N VAL A 288 7.16 7.45 -1.05
CA VAL A 288 6.96 6.38 -0.07
C VAL A 288 7.99 6.60 1.03
N THR A 289 7.53 6.93 2.23
CA THR A 289 8.37 7.21 3.39
C THR A 289 8.22 6.10 4.42
N GLY A 290 9.33 5.49 4.81
CA GLY A 290 9.42 4.57 5.94
C GLY A 290 10.10 5.24 7.13
N GLY A 291 9.57 5.05 8.33
CA GLY A 291 10.22 5.39 9.59
C GLY A 291 10.62 4.14 10.34
N ILE A 292 11.88 4.08 10.76
CA ILE A 292 12.47 2.91 11.39
C ILE A 292 12.78 3.24 12.85
N THR A 293 12.38 2.36 13.77
CA THR A 293 12.69 2.43 15.20
C THR A 293 13.07 1.04 15.69
N GLU A 294 14.22 0.89 16.34
CA GLU A 294 14.70 -0.42 16.83
C GLU A 294 14.67 -1.54 15.77
N ASP A 295 15.11 -1.23 14.54
CA ASP A 295 15.09 -2.09 13.35
C ASP A 295 13.68 -2.46 12.82
N TYR A 296 12.59 -1.97 13.43
CA TYR A 296 11.22 -2.16 12.93
C TYR A 296 10.78 -0.98 12.06
N LEU A 297 9.98 -1.26 11.02
CA LEU A 297 9.28 -0.22 10.27
C LEU A 297 8.07 0.23 11.10
N THR A 298 8.20 1.35 11.79
CA THR A 298 7.19 1.88 12.73
C THR A 298 6.34 2.99 12.13
N TYR A 299 6.67 3.46 10.93
CA TYR A 299 5.88 4.42 10.18
C TYR A 299 5.96 4.13 8.69
N GLU A 300 4.84 4.25 7.99
CA GLU A 300 4.70 4.21 6.55
C GLU A 300 3.89 5.41 6.09
N GLY A 301 4.36 6.13 5.08
CA GLY A 301 3.68 7.25 4.47
C GLY A 301 3.73 7.12 2.95
N VAL A 302 2.62 7.39 2.28
CA VAL A 302 2.53 7.44 0.81
C VAL A 302 1.86 8.74 0.40
N ASP A 303 2.55 9.53 -0.42
CA ASP A 303 1.95 10.68 -1.12
C ASP A 303 1.99 10.40 -2.62
N LEU A 304 0.81 10.24 -3.22
CA LEU A 304 0.63 9.97 -4.65
C LEU A 304 -0.13 11.12 -5.30
N SER A 305 0.41 11.66 -6.39
CA SER A 305 -0.25 12.61 -7.27
C SER A 305 -0.06 12.19 -8.72
N LEU A 306 -1.15 11.79 -9.36
CA LEU A 306 -1.22 11.41 -10.76
C LEU A 306 -2.28 12.24 -11.49
N GLU A 307 -2.05 12.55 -12.76
CA GLU A 307 -3.07 13.09 -13.64
C GLU A 307 -2.95 12.52 -15.05
N SER A 308 -4.03 12.55 -15.83
CA SER A 308 -3.93 12.24 -17.26
C SER A 308 -3.11 13.32 -17.95
N ALA A 309 -2.22 12.89 -18.84
CA ALA A 309 -1.46 13.82 -19.68
C ALA A 309 -2.34 14.43 -20.79
N ASP A 310 -3.49 13.84 -21.08
CA ASP A 310 -4.52 14.45 -21.93
C ASP A 310 -5.54 15.19 -21.07
N ALA A 311 -5.50 16.52 -21.13
CA ALA A 311 -6.43 17.39 -20.41
C ALA A 311 -7.90 17.12 -20.79
N ALA A 312 -8.19 16.60 -21.99
CA ALA A 312 -9.55 16.21 -22.38
C ALA A 312 -10.07 14.99 -21.60
N GLN A 313 -9.18 14.11 -21.15
CA GLN A 313 -9.54 12.99 -20.28
C GLN A 313 -9.77 13.45 -18.83
N GLY A 314 -9.16 14.55 -18.38
CA GLY A 314 -9.49 15.21 -17.12
C GLY A 314 -9.35 14.37 -15.83
N MET A 315 -8.62 13.25 -15.89
CA MET A 315 -8.41 12.37 -14.73
C MET A 315 -7.36 12.95 -13.79
N LYS A 316 -7.66 13.01 -12.49
CA LYS A 316 -6.70 13.38 -11.43
C LYS A 316 -6.90 12.47 -10.22
N LEU A 317 -5.80 12.12 -9.58
CA LEU A 317 -5.77 11.35 -8.35
C LEU A 317 -4.67 11.88 -7.44
N GLY A 318 -5.08 12.41 -6.29
CA GLY A 318 -4.21 12.81 -5.20
C GLY A 318 -4.57 12.01 -3.95
N ILE A 319 -3.69 11.12 -3.50
CA ILE A 319 -3.86 10.31 -2.31
C ILE A 319 -2.73 10.63 -1.33
N HIS A 320 -3.07 10.77 -0.06
CA HIS A 320 -2.10 10.65 1.03
C HIS A 320 -2.54 9.51 1.94
N PHE A 321 -1.59 8.67 2.33
CA PHE A 321 -1.79 7.61 3.29
C PHE A 321 -0.67 7.66 4.32
N ASP A 322 -0.99 7.51 5.59
CA ASP A 322 -0.03 7.29 6.65
C ASP A 322 -0.49 6.14 7.56
N LEU A 323 0.47 5.40 8.10
CA LEU A 323 0.25 4.32 9.04
C LEU A 323 1.43 4.29 10.01
N SER A 324 1.15 4.33 11.30
CA SER A 324 2.13 4.16 12.36
C SER A 324 1.87 2.86 13.09
N PHE A 325 2.94 2.16 13.45
CA PHE A 325 2.91 0.95 14.24
C PHE A 325 3.50 1.22 15.62
N ASP A 326 2.80 0.73 16.64
CA ASP A 326 3.13 0.88 18.04
C ASP A 326 3.01 -0.48 18.74
N ASP A 327 3.55 -0.59 19.96
CA ASP A 327 3.42 -1.79 20.80
C ASP A 327 3.88 -3.11 20.15
N MET A 328 4.92 -3.01 19.32
CA MET A 328 5.61 -4.15 18.70
C MET A 328 6.00 -5.19 19.75
N ASN A 329 5.59 -6.45 19.54
CA ASN A 329 5.84 -7.59 20.43
C ASN A 329 5.33 -7.44 21.87
N LYS A 330 4.37 -6.54 22.12
CA LYS A 330 3.72 -6.38 23.42
C LYS A 330 2.32 -6.99 23.44
N ASP A 331 1.75 -7.17 24.63
CA ASP A 331 0.36 -7.56 24.77
C ASP A 331 -0.56 -6.50 24.17
N VAL A 332 -1.32 -6.88 23.14
CA VAL A 332 -2.28 -6.00 22.48
C VAL A 332 -3.67 -6.18 23.07
N LYS A 333 -4.44 -5.09 23.12
CA LYS A 333 -5.85 -5.12 23.50
C LYS A 333 -6.69 -5.06 22.24
N PHE A 334 -7.59 -6.02 22.10
CA PHE A 334 -8.63 -6.01 21.08
C PHE A 334 -9.85 -5.25 21.62
N GLU A 335 -10.44 -4.39 20.80
CA GLU A 335 -11.57 -3.55 21.17
C GLU A 335 -12.88 -4.33 21.18
N TYR A 336 -12.98 -5.34 20.31
CA TYR A 336 -14.19 -6.11 20.14
C TYR A 336 -14.05 -7.49 20.78
N GLU A 337 -15.17 -8.09 21.14
CA GLU A 337 -15.25 -9.54 21.39
C GLU A 337 -15.58 -10.26 20.09
N LEU A 338 -15.20 -11.53 19.97
CA LEU A 338 -15.60 -12.32 18.79
C LEU A 338 -17.13 -12.41 18.72
N PRO A 339 -17.75 -12.03 17.58
CA PRO A 339 -19.20 -12.06 17.44
C PRO A 339 -19.76 -13.48 17.64
N LYS A 340 -20.82 -13.59 18.45
CA LYS A 340 -21.57 -14.85 18.65
C LYS A 340 -22.81 -14.94 17.78
N ASP A 341 -23.43 -13.80 17.51
CA ASP A 341 -24.64 -13.65 16.71
C ASP A 341 -24.31 -12.83 15.44
N SER A 342 -23.72 -13.49 14.43
CA SER A 342 -23.38 -12.92 13.13
C SER A 342 -24.34 -13.39 12.04
N VAL A 343 -24.48 -12.59 10.98
CA VAL A 343 -25.24 -12.94 9.78
C VAL A 343 -24.26 -13.51 8.74
N PRO A 344 -24.45 -14.73 8.21
CA PRO A 344 -23.61 -15.25 7.12
C PRO A 344 -23.66 -14.34 5.89
N VAL A 345 -22.52 -14.12 5.22
CA VAL A 345 -22.44 -13.27 4.03
C VAL A 345 -23.36 -13.73 2.89
N GLU A 346 -23.66 -15.02 2.80
CA GLU A 346 -24.60 -15.57 1.82
C GLU A 346 -26.01 -15.01 2.01
N GLN A 347 -26.46 -14.84 3.25
CA GLN A 347 -27.77 -14.23 3.52
C GLN A 347 -27.79 -12.77 3.09
N LEU A 348 -26.67 -12.05 3.24
CA LEU A 348 -26.57 -10.68 2.73
C LEU A 348 -26.64 -10.65 1.20
N GLN A 349 -25.94 -11.56 0.51
CA GLN A 349 -25.97 -11.68 -0.95
C GLN A 349 -27.39 -11.95 -1.46
N GLU A 350 -28.09 -12.91 -0.86
CA GLU A 350 -29.49 -13.23 -1.18
C GLU A 350 -30.42 -12.03 -0.98
N MET A 351 -30.30 -11.33 0.16
CA MET A 351 -31.13 -10.16 0.47
C MET A 351 -30.89 -8.99 -0.50
N LEU A 352 -29.67 -8.84 -1.02
CA LEU A 352 -29.30 -7.77 -1.95
C LEU A 352 -29.44 -8.18 -3.42
N GLY A 353 -29.86 -9.43 -3.71
CA GLY A 353 -29.92 -9.96 -5.07
C GLY A 353 -28.56 -9.99 -5.77
N LEU A 354 -27.47 -10.07 -5.00
CA LEU A 354 -26.12 -10.19 -5.54
C LEU A 354 -25.87 -11.67 -5.90
N PRO A 355 -25.23 -11.95 -7.05
CA PRO A 355 -24.94 -13.32 -7.44
C PRO A 355 -24.11 -14.00 -6.35
N SER A 356 -24.53 -15.21 -5.97
CA SER A 356 -23.75 -16.04 -5.07
C SER A 356 -22.46 -16.44 -5.79
N ALA A 357 -21.32 -16.41 -5.09
CA ALA A 357 -20.03 -16.77 -5.69
C ALA A 357 -19.97 -18.24 -6.18
N SER A 358 -20.96 -19.06 -5.82
CA SER A 358 -21.15 -20.44 -6.28
C SER A 358 -21.78 -20.60 -7.68
N GLU A 359 -22.18 -19.53 -8.36
CA GLU A 359 -22.83 -19.59 -9.68
C GLU A 359 -21.91 -19.26 -10.88
N LYS A 360 -20.59 -19.37 -10.74
CA LYS A 360 -19.65 -19.28 -11.88
C LYS A 360 -18.97 -20.59 -12.22
#